data_AF-A0A970FI50-F1
#
_entry.id   AF-A0A970FI50-F1
#
_cell.length_a   1.000
_cell.length_b   1.000
_cell.length_c   1.000
_cell.angle_alpha   90.00
_cell.angle_beta   90.00
_cell.angle_gamma   90.00
#
_symmetry.space_group_name_H-M   'P 1'
#
loop_
_entity.id
_entity.type
_entity.pdbx_description
1 polymer ?
#
loop_
_entity_poly.entity_id
_entity_poly.type
_entity_poly.pdbx_seq_one_letter_code
_entity_poly.pdbx_strand_id
1 'polypeptide(L)'
;MVKNSVLQRLLFLSAMVCFAAILVIDLLDFVYCLRNLRTEFYRVSHKGYLILMGILLTAVVALLVYLKNRVLKSTLKMRSPFVFAIILFIVSLSVKLLFVFITKTKQYSDFQLFYWVTSQIANKTPKYLSQPYFSIWAYQLGFPAVMSPVIKIFGIDIVPLLIANCIFMSITNVLLYLILREFCSDKTSRLVAFAYAFFPLNLSLSPVYTNQHLAAMLLFAGFYIIIYIQRFTLGKAVIAGIFFSLSNMVRPEAVLMIAALLGYGVITVLQRFSKETLKVKFREVFLPVGCAI
;
A
#
# COMPACT_ATOMS: atom_id res chain seq x y z
N MET A 1 -26.65 -11.78 21.49
CA MET A 1 -26.67 -10.73 20.44
C MET A 1 -26.66 -9.38 21.12
N VAL A 2 -25.54 -8.66 21.13
CA VAL A 2 -25.47 -7.30 21.66
C VAL A 2 -26.11 -6.36 20.64
N LYS A 3 -27.13 -5.57 21.04
CA LYS A 3 -27.77 -4.59 20.15
C LYS A 3 -26.79 -3.44 19.91
N ASN A 4 -26.21 -3.37 18.72
CA ASN A 4 -25.48 -2.18 18.26
C ASN A 4 -26.35 -0.94 18.43
N SER A 5 -25.79 0.14 18.97
CA SER A 5 -26.51 1.41 19.09
C SER A 5 -26.90 1.92 17.69
N VAL A 6 -28.01 2.66 17.58
CA VAL A 6 -28.47 3.21 16.30
C VAL A 6 -27.35 4.01 15.63
N LEU A 7 -26.57 4.76 16.41
CA LEU A 7 -25.40 5.51 15.94
C LEU A 7 -24.33 4.62 15.29
N GLN A 8 -23.98 3.48 15.90
CA GLN A 8 -22.99 2.56 15.32
C GLN A 8 -23.45 1.97 13.98
N ARG A 9 -24.75 1.65 13.86
CA ARG A 9 -25.33 1.14 12.61
C ARG A 9 -25.29 2.20 11.52
N LEU A 10 -25.61 3.44 11.86
CA LEU A 10 -25.55 4.57 10.93
C LEU A 10 -24.11 4.85 10.47
N LEU A 11 -23.15 4.89 11.41
CA LEU A 11 -21.72 5.09 11.09
C LEU A 11 -21.16 3.97 10.22
N PHE A 12 -21.52 2.71 10.52
CA PHE A 12 -21.11 1.57 9.71
C PHE A 12 -21.72 1.63 8.31
N LEU A 13 -23.02 1.95 8.20
CA LEU A 13 -23.69 2.09 6.92
C LEU A 13 -23.07 3.22 6.10
N SER A 14 -22.77 4.38 6.71
CA SER A 14 -22.10 5.47 6.02
C SER A 14 -20.70 5.08 5.54
N ALA A 15 -19.92 4.37 6.38
CA ALA A 15 -18.60 3.88 5.96
C ALA A 15 -18.71 2.90 4.80
N MET A 16 -19.68 1.97 4.84
CA MET A 16 -19.93 1.01 3.76
C MET A 16 -20.34 1.70 2.46
N VAL A 17 -21.20 2.72 2.52
CA VAL A 17 -21.58 3.52 1.35
C VAL A 17 -20.38 4.25 0.77
N CYS A 18 -19.54 4.87 1.61
CA CYS A 18 -18.30 5.51 1.16
C CYS A 18 -17.35 4.52 0.49
N PHE A 19 -17.12 3.35 1.10
CA PHE A 19 -16.26 2.31 0.52
C PHE A 19 -16.82 1.76 -0.79
N ALA A 20 -18.13 1.56 -0.88
CA ALA A 20 -18.79 1.12 -2.12
C ALA A 20 -18.67 2.19 -3.21
N ALA A 21 -18.85 3.46 -2.88
CA ALA A 21 -18.68 4.57 -3.83
C ALA A 21 -17.24 4.66 -4.33
N ILE A 22 -16.24 4.58 -3.43
CA ILE A 22 -14.82 4.55 -3.80
C ILE A 22 -14.54 3.35 -4.73
N LEU A 23 -15.03 2.16 -4.38
CA LEU A 23 -14.87 0.97 -5.20
C LEU A 23 -15.48 1.15 -6.60
N VAL A 24 -16.66 1.77 -6.70
CA VAL A 24 -17.29 2.06 -7.99
C VAL A 24 -16.45 3.04 -8.79
N ILE A 25 -15.93 4.11 -8.17
CA ILE A 25 -15.01 5.06 -8.82
C ILE A 25 -13.76 4.33 -9.32
N ASP A 26 -13.13 3.50 -8.48
CA ASP A 26 -11.95 2.72 -8.84
C ASP A 26 -12.21 1.74 -10.00
N LEU A 27 -13.40 1.12 -10.04
CA LEU A 27 -13.83 0.25 -11.13
C LEU A 27 -14.07 1.05 -12.42
N LEU A 28 -14.65 2.24 -12.33
CA LEU A 28 -14.86 3.13 -13.49
C LEU A 28 -13.52 3.63 -14.04
N ASP A 29 -12.60 4.04 -13.16
CA ASP A 29 -11.23 4.42 -13.52
C ASP A 29 -10.48 3.26 -14.14
N PHE A 30 -10.65 2.05 -13.62
CA PHE A 30 -10.08 0.85 -14.21
C PHE A 30 -10.65 0.56 -15.61
N VAL A 31 -11.97 0.68 -15.81
CA VAL A 31 -12.60 0.51 -17.12
C VAL A 31 -12.15 1.61 -18.09
N TYR A 32 -12.06 2.85 -17.64
CA TYR A 32 -11.54 3.98 -18.42
C TYR A 32 -10.08 3.75 -18.82
N CYS A 33 -9.25 3.29 -17.87
CA CYS A 33 -7.88 2.88 -18.08
C CYS A 33 -7.80 1.77 -19.12
N LEU A 34 -8.60 0.70 -19.03
CA LEU A 34 -8.66 -0.39 -20.02
C LEU A 34 -9.09 0.09 -21.41
N ARG A 35 -10.08 0.99 -21.47
CA ARG A 35 -10.58 1.56 -22.74
C ARG A 35 -9.50 2.40 -23.43
N ASN A 36 -8.81 3.22 -22.66
CA ASN A 36 -7.76 4.09 -23.17
C ASN A 36 -6.42 3.39 -23.35
N LEU A 37 -6.22 2.25 -22.66
CA LEU A 37 -5.10 1.35 -22.88
C LEU A 37 -5.00 1.04 -24.38
N ARG A 38 -6.12 0.69 -25.01
CA ARG A 38 -6.14 0.40 -26.46
C ARG A 38 -5.63 1.57 -27.30
N THR A 39 -6.04 2.80 -27.04
CA THR A 39 -5.60 3.98 -27.79
C THR A 39 -4.16 4.40 -27.50
N GLU A 40 -3.70 4.31 -26.24
CA GLU A 40 -2.30 4.55 -25.88
C GLU A 40 -1.38 3.47 -26.46
N PHE A 41 -1.83 2.22 -26.51
CA PHE A 41 -1.14 1.11 -27.19
C PHE A 41 -0.96 1.35 -28.68
N TYR A 42 -1.96 1.91 -29.35
CA TYR A 42 -1.86 2.24 -30.77
C TYR A 42 -0.84 3.35 -31.06
N ARG A 43 -0.57 4.23 -30.07
CA ARG A 43 0.41 5.32 -30.20
C ARG A 43 1.84 4.90 -29.84
N VAL A 44 2.02 3.84 -29.05
CA VAL A 44 3.33 3.34 -28.63
C VAL A 44 3.73 2.12 -29.48
N SER A 45 4.39 2.36 -30.61
CA SER A 45 5.13 1.31 -31.33
C SER A 45 6.26 0.80 -30.44
N HIS A 46 6.31 -0.50 -30.13
CA HIS A 46 7.51 -1.37 -30.18
C HIS A 46 7.23 -2.79 -29.65
N LYS A 47 7.76 -3.80 -30.36
CA LYS A 47 7.62 -5.26 -30.13
C LYS A 47 7.87 -5.73 -28.69
N GLY A 48 8.62 -4.98 -27.87
CA GLY A 48 8.88 -5.30 -26.46
C GLY A 48 7.63 -5.24 -25.56
N TYR A 49 6.66 -4.40 -25.88
CA TYR A 49 5.43 -4.26 -25.11
C TYR A 49 4.52 -5.49 -25.25
N LEU A 50 4.42 -6.04 -26.47
CA LEU A 50 3.65 -7.26 -26.74
C LEU A 50 4.26 -8.50 -26.07
N ILE A 51 5.60 -8.57 -26.02
CA ILE A 51 6.32 -9.65 -25.33
C ILE A 51 6.10 -9.56 -23.82
N LEU A 52 6.17 -8.36 -23.23
CA LEU A 52 5.88 -8.16 -21.81
C LEU A 52 4.42 -8.48 -21.46
N MET A 53 3.46 -8.02 -22.26
CA MET A 53 2.07 -8.41 -22.06
C MET A 53 1.89 -9.91 -22.19
N GLY A 54 2.58 -10.57 -23.13
CA GLY A 54 2.66 -12.02 -23.20
C GLY A 54 3.17 -12.64 -21.90
N ILE A 55 4.23 -12.09 -21.31
CA ILE A 55 4.79 -12.56 -20.02
C ILE A 55 3.83 -12.30 -18.86
N LEU A 56 3.16 -11.15 -18.80
CA LEU A 56 2.18 -10.83 -17.76
C LEU A 56 0.92 -11.68 -17.89
N LEU A 57 0.42 -11.87 -19.12
CA LEU A 57 -0.74 -12.71 -19.40
C LEU A 57 -0.41 -14.19 -19.13
N THR A 58 0.80 -14.64 -19.48
CA THR A 58 1.25 -16.00 -19.17
C THR A 58 1.55 -16.19 -17.69
N ALA A 59 2.05 -15.19 -16.95
CA ALA A 59 2.19 -15.25 -15.51
C ALA A 59 0.82 -15.29 -14.81
N VAL A 60 -0.15 -14.49 -15.28
CA VAL A 60 -1.53 -14.51 -14.80
C VAL A 60 -2.20 -15.83 -15.15
N VAL A 61 -2.06 -16.35 -16.37
CA VAL A 61 -2.61 -17.64 -16.79
C VAL A 61 -1.95 -18.80 -16.06
N ALA A 62 -0.61 -18.82 -15.94
CA ALA A 62 0.11 -19.82 -15.16
C ALA A 62 -0.29 -19.78 -13.67
N LEU A 63 -0.58 -18.59 -13.13
CA LEU A 63 -1.06 -18.41 -11.77
C LEU A 63 -2.53 -18.85 -11.62
N LEU A 64 -3.42 -18.53 -12.57
CA LEU A 64 -4.81 -19.00 -12.59
C LEU A 64 -4.88 -20.52 -12.77
N VAL A 65 -4.01 -21.09 -13.60
CA VAL A 65 -3.83 -22.55 -13.76
C VAL A 65 -3.26 -23.16 -12.48
N TYR A 66 -2.29 -22.51 -11.83
CA TYR A 66 -1.78 -22.93 -10.53
C TYR A 66 -2.85 -22.91 -9.44
N LEU A 67 -3.65 -21.84 -9.35
CA LEU A 67 -4.76 -21.71 -8.40
C LEU A 67 -5.89 -22.70 -8.73
N LYS A 68 -6.25 -22.89 -9.99
CA LYS A 68 -7.26 -23.87 -10.46
C LYS A 68 -6.83 -25.31 -10.19
N ASN A 69 -5.59 -25.68 -10.52
CA ASN A 69 -5.06 -27.02 -10.25
C ASN A 69 -4.89 -27.29 -8.74
N ARG A 70 -4.75 -26.25 -7.92
CA ARG A 70 -4.73 -26.33 -6.44
C ARG A 70 -6.12 -26.40 -5.80
N VAL A 71 -7.15 -25.84 -6.44
CA VAL A 71 -8.56 -26.01 -6.02
C VAL A 71 -9.02 -27.44 -6.31
N LEU A 72 -8.55 -28.07 -7.38
CA LEU A 72 -8.88 -29.46 -7.74
C LEU A 72 -8.05 -30.54 -7.03
N LYS A 73 -6.82 -30.24 -6.57
CA LYS A 73 -5.98 -31.19 -5.82
C LYS A 73 -5.76 -30.68 -4.39
N SER A 74 -6.50 -31.27 -3.46
CA SER A 74 -6.58 -30.97 -2.02
C SER A 74 -5.28 -31.22 -1.21
N THR A 75 -4.11 -31.33 -1.83
CA THR A 75 -2.92 -31.91 -1.18
C THR A 75 -1.66 -31.07 -1.24
N LEU A 76 -1.74 -29.76 -1.46
CA LEU A 76 -0.64 -28.87 -1.07
C LEU A 76 -1.17 -27.65 -0.32
N LYS A 77 -1.09 -27.71 1.00
CA LYS A 77 -0.90 -26.51 1.83
C LYS A 77 0.44 -25.90 1.41
N MET A 78 0.48 -24.68 0.89
CA MET A 78 1.69 -23.86 1.04
C MET A 78 1.77 -23.52 2.54
N ARG A 79 2.32 -24.47 3.32
CA ARG A 79 2.21 -24.47 4.79
C ARG A 79 2.82 -23.22 5.42
N SER A 80 3.83 -22.62 4.79
CA SER A 80 4.55 -21.49 5.36
C SER A 80 4.07 -20.15 4.79
N PRO A 81 3.45 -19.28 5.62
CA PRO A 81 3.13 -17.91 5.23
C PRO A 81 4.36 -17.09 4.82
N PHE A 82 5.52 -17.43 5.38
CA PHE A 82 6.79 -16.77 5.08
C PHE A 82 7.24 -17.00 3.64
N VAL A 83 7.17 -18.25 3.15
CA VAL A 83 7.52 -18.57 1.75
C VAL A 83 6.63 -17.81 0.77
N PHE A 84 5.33 -17.69 1.09
CA PHE A 84 4.42 -16.90 0.27
C PHE A 84 4.77 -15.42 0.27
N ALA A 85 5.12 -14.84 1.43
CA ALA A 85 5.53 -13.44 1.52
C ALA A 85 6.76 -13.15 0.64
N ILE A 86 7.75 -14.06 0.62
CA ILE A 86 8.91 -13.96 -0.28
C ILE A 86 8.50 -14.02 -1.75
N ILE A 87 7.68 -14.99 -2.13
CA ILE A 87 7.18 -15.11 -3.51
C ILE A 87 6.42 -13.85 -3.92
N LEU A 88 5.52 -13.36 -3.05
CA LEU A 88 4.75 -12.16 -3.29
C LEU A 88 5.64 -10.92 -3.45
N PHE A 89 6.68 -10.79 -2.61
CA PHE A 89 7.66 -9.72 -2.72
C PHE A 89 8.37 -9.76 -4.08
N ILE A 90 8.91 -10.92 -4.46
CA ILE A 90 9.65 -11.10 -5.72
C ILE A 90 8.74 -10.79 -6.91
N VAL A 91 7.54 -11.37 -6.95
CA VAL A 91 6.57 -11.12 -8.05
C VAL A 91 6.20 -9.64 -8.11
N SER A 92 5.88 -9.03 -6.98
CA SER A 92 5.54 -7.61 -6.90
C SER A 92 6.67 -6.72 -7.40
N LEU A 93 7.91 -7.01 -6.98
CA LEU A 93 9.09 -6.24 -7.34
C LEU A 93 9.39 -6.37 -8.82
N SER A 94 9.36 -7.60 -9.36
CA SER A 94 9.58 -7.86 -10.78
C SER A 94 8.58 -7.12 -11.66
N VAL A 95 7.28 -7.19 -11.33
CA VAL A 95 6.23 -6.52 -12.11
C VAL A 95 6.44 -5.01 -12.14
N LYS A 96 6.74 -4.39 -11.00
CA LYS A 96 6.95 -2.95 -10.89
C LYS A 96 8.22 -2.51 -11.62
N LEU A 97 9.35 -3.20 -11.40
CA LEU A 97 10.60 -2.90 -12.11
C LEU A 97 10.45 -3.03 -13.63
N LEU A 98 9.81 -4.11 -14.09
CA LEU A 98 9.51 -4.29 -15.52
C LEU A 98 8.71 -3.10 -16.05
N PHE A 99 7.66 -2.69 -15.34
CA PHE A 99 6.87 -1.53 -15.74
C PHE A 99 7.71 -0.25 -15.81
N VAL A 100 8.53 0.04 -14.79
CA VAL A 100 9.44 1.20 -14.76
C VAL A 100 10.38 1.24 -15.97
N PHE A 101 11.07 0.14 -16.25
CA PHE A 101 12.04 0.10 -17.35
C PHE A 101 11.41 0.14 -18.74
N ILE A 102 10.10 -0.17 -18.83
CA ILE A 102 9.36 -0.21 -20.08
C ILE A 102 8.69 1.12 -20.38
N THR A 103 8.03 1.73 -19.41
CA THR A 103 7.37 3.03 -19.64
C THR A 103 8.35 4.18 -19.74
N LYS A 104 9.50 4.08 -19.03
CA LYS A 104 10.54 5.13 -18.99
C LYS A 104 9.94 6.53 -18.79
N THR A 105 8.97 6.62 -17.87
CA THR A 105 8.21 7.84 -17.66
C THR A 105 9.14 8.97 -17.24
N LYS A 106 9.05 10.11 -17.94
CA LYS A 106 9.80 11.32 -17.56
C LYS A 106 9.22 11.89 -16.27
N GLN A 107 10.09 12.30 -15.34
CA GLN A 107 9.67 13.00 -14.15
C GLN A 107 9.22 14.42 -14.52
N TYR A 108 8.06 14.84 -14.01
CA TYR A 108 7.48 16.15 -14.29
C TYR A 108 6.81 16.71 -13.04
N SER A 109 6.72 18.05 -12.95
CA SER A 109 6.18 18.76 -11.78
C SER A 109 6.85 18.31 -10.48
N ASP A 110 6.06 17.82 -9.52
CA ASP A 110 6.48 17.50 -8.16
C ASP A 110 7.52 16.38 -8.14
N PHE A 111 7.42 15.39 -9.04
CA PHE A 111 8.38 14.30 -9.13
C PHE A 111 9.76 14.78 -9.56
N GLN A 112 9.80 15.75 -10.48
CA GLN A 112 11.03 16.38 -10.94
C GLN A 112 11.63 17.28 -9.86
N LEU A 113 10.78 18.06 -9.17
CA LEU A 113 11.19 18.89 -8.04
C LEU A 113 11.81 18.04 -6.93
N PHE A 114 11.16 16.94 -6.54
CA PHE A 114 11.70 16.02 -5.54
C PHE A 114 13.06 15.48 -5.95
N TYR A 115 13.23 15.04 -7.20
CA TYR A 115 14.50 14.52 -7.68
C TYR A 115 15.63 15.55 -7.56
N TRP A 116 15.37 16.79 -7.96
CA TRP A 116 16.33 17.88 -7.85
C TRP A 116 16.69 18.20 -6.41
N VAL A 117 15.70 18.28 -5.52
CA VAL A 117 15.95 18.54 -4.10
C VAL A 117 16.71 17.37 -3.45
N THR A 118 16.37 16.12 -3.76
CA THR A 118 17.10 14.95 -3.27
C THR A 118 18.57 15.02 -3.69
N SER A 119 18.84 15.39 -4.94
CA SER A 119 20.21 15.55 -5.47
C SER A 119 20.96 16.69 -4.79
N GLN A 120 20.28 17.82 -4.57
CA GLN A 120 20.83 18.98 -3.88
C GLN A 120 21.21 18.67 -2.43
N ILE A 121 20.35 17.96 -1.69
CA ILE A 121 20.63 17.50 -0.32
C ILE A 121 21.82 16.53 -0.32
N ALA A 122 21.85 15.55 -1.23
CA ALA A 122 22.94 14.58 -1.32
C ALA A 122 24.30 15.27 -1.56
N ASN A 123 24.31 16.32 -2.38
CA ASN A 123 25.50 17.12 -2.69
C ASN A 123 25.78 18.25 -1.69
N LYS A 124 24.98 18.39 -0.62
CA LYS A 124 25.09 19.49 0.36
C LYS A 124 25.02 20.90 -0.27
N THR A 125 24.17 21.05 -1.29
CA THR A 125 23.95 22.32 -2.01
C THR A 125 22.54 22.83 -1.76
N PRO A 126 22.30 23.73 -0.78
CA PRO A 126 20.94 24.04 -0.32
C PRO A 126 20.20 25.06 -1.22
N LYS A 127 20.30 24.95 -2.56
CA LYS A 127 19.62 25.85 -3.50
C LYS A 127 18.10 25.79 -3.36
N TYR A 128 17.56 24.68 -2.89
CA TYR A 128 16.12 24.49 -2.67
C TYR A 128 15.58 25.40 -1.56
N LEU A 129 16.43 25.85 -0.62
CA LEU A 129 16.00 26.76 0.46
C LEU A 129 15.60 28.15 -0.05
N SER A 130 16.07 28.56 -1.23
CA SER A 130 15.66 29.83 -1.83
C SER A 130 14.41 29.72 -2.70
N GLN A 131 13.83 28.52 -2.87
CA GLN A 131 12.61 28.36 -3.66
C GLN A 131 11.35 28.69 -2.84
N PRO A 132 10.44 29.56 -3.34
CA PRO A 132 9.18 29.87 -2.67
C PRO A 132 8.29 28.65 -2.40
N TYR A 133 8.48 27.56 -3.15
CA TYR A 133 7.76 26.32 -2.91
C TYR A 133 7.97 25.82 -1.47
N PHE A 134 9.21 25.81 -0.98
CA PHE A 134 9.52 25.26 0.34
C PHE A 134 9.30 26.23 1.50
N SER A 135 9.03 27.51 1.24
CA SER A 135 8.54 28.41 2.28
C SER A 135 7.07 28.15 2.62
N ILE A 136 6.29 27.65 1.66
CA ILE A 136 4.86 27.32 1.85
C ILE A 136 4.69 25.83 2.18
N TRP A 137 5.43 24.95 1.49
CA TRP A 137 5.28 23.48 1.54
C TRP A 137 6.49 22.81 2.21
N ALA A 138 6.99 23.41 3.30
CA ALA A 138 8.18 22.92 4.01
C ALA A 138 8.10 21.43 4.42
N TYR A 139 6.88 20.94 4.69
CA TYR A 139 6.63 19.54 5.05
C TYR A 139 7.05 18.56 3.93
N GLN A 140 7.15 19.00 2.68
CA GLN A 140 7.55 18.15 1.56
C GLN A 140 9.06 17.88 1.52
N LEU A 141 9.87 18.52 2.36
CA LEU A 141 11.33 18.27 2.44
C LEU A 141 11.69 16.92 3.07
N GLY A 142 10.80 16.33 3.87
CA GLY A 142 11.06 15.07 4.57
C GLY A 142 11.38 13.92 3.61
N PHE A 143 10.63 13.79 2.52
CA PHE A 143 10.85 12.75 1.52
C PHE A 143 12.21 12.88 0.80
N PRO A 144 12.55 14.03 0.18
CA PRO A 144 13.86 14.22 -0.44
C PRO A 144 15.03 14.02 0.52
N ALA A 145 14.89 14.42 1.79
CA ALA A 145 15.92 14.23 2.80
C ALA A 145 16.18 12.75 3.07
N VAL A 146 15.13 11.96 3.31
CA VAL A 146 15.23 10.50 3.56
C VAL A 146 15.79 9.75 2.35
N MET A 147 15.49 10.19 1.14
CA MET A 147 15.96 9.54 -0.09
C MET A 147 17.37 9.98 -0.53
N SER A 148 17.88 11.09 -0.01
CA SER A 148 19.21 11.61 -0.38
C SER A 148 20.39 10.64 -0.19
N PRO A 149 20.41 9.74 0.82
CA PRO A 149 21.46 8.73 0.94
C PRO A 149 21.51 7.77 -0.26
N VAL A 150 20.38 7.50 -0.92
CA VAL A 150 20.35 6.63 -2.11
C VAL A 150 21.16 7.27 -3.24
N ILE A 151 20.97 8.57 -3.51
CA ILE A 151 21.79 9.31 -4.49
C ILE A 151 23.26 9.34 -4.06
N LYS A 152 23.53 9.51 -2.76
CA LYS A 152 24.92 9.56 -2.27
C LYS A 152 25.67 8.25 -2.51
N ILE A 153 24.98 7.11 -2.46
CA ILE A 153 25.57 5.77 -2.65
C ILE A 153 25.67 5.41 -4.14
N PHE A 154 24.60 5.64 -4.91
CA PHE A 154 24.48 5.14 -6.28
C PHE A 154 24.73 6.20 -7.37
N GLY A 155 24.97 7.45 -6.99
CA GLY A 155 25.17 8.57 -7.90
C GLY A 155 23.89 9.34 -8.23
N ILE A 156 24.06 10.45 -8.95
CA ILE A 156 22.97 11.35 -9.36
C ILE A 156 22.26 10.74 -10.57
N ASP A 157 21.40 9.77 -10.29
CA ASP A 157 20.56 9.10 -11.29
C ASP A 157 19.16 8.86 -10.70
N ILE A 158 18.15 8.86 -11.56
CA ILE A 158 16.76 8.61 -11.16
C ILE A 158 16.50 7.11 -10.95
N VAL A 159 17.22 6.24 -11.65
CA VAL A 159 17.01 4.78 -11.65
C VAL A 159 17.13 4.18 -10.23
N PRO A 160 18.16 4.48 -9.42
CA PRO A 160 18.25 3.97 -8.04
C PRO A 160 17.05 4.36 -7.17
N LEU A 161 16.52 5.57 -7.37
CA LEU A 161 15.34 6.06 -6.64
C LEU A 161 14.05 5.34 -7.05
N LEU A 162 13.88 5.06 -8.35
CA LEU A 162 12.74 4.30 -8.84
C LEU A 162 12.80 2.82 -8.39
N ILE A 163 14.00 2.23 -8.33
CA ILE A 163 14.20 0.90 -7.76
C ILE A 163 13.80 0.90 -6.28
N ALA A 164 14.22 1.90 -5.50
CA ALA A 164 13.82 2.05 -4.11
C ALA A 164 12.30 2.17 -3.94
N ASN A 165 11.63 2.95 -4.80
CA ASN A 165 10.16 3.02 -4.83
C ASN A 165 9.53 1.64 -5.09
N CYS A 166 10.04 0.87 -6.07
CA CYS A 166 9.54 -0.48 -6.35
C CYS A 166 9.72 -1.44 -5.16
N ILE A 167 10.81 -1.28 -4.40
CA ILE A 167 11.04 -2.03 -3.15
C ILE A 167 10.00 -1.64 -2.11
N PHE A 168 9.78 -0.34 -1.84
CA PHE A 168 8.79 0.13 -0.86
C PHE A 168 7.38 -0.36 -1.19
N MET A 169 6.98 -0.28 -2.46
CA MET A 169 5.69 -0.80 -2.92
C MET A 169 5.56 -2.31 -2.71
N SER A 170 6.65 -3.06 -2.88
CA SER A 170 6.64 -4.52 -2.73
C SER A 170 6.63 -4.96 -1.28
N ILE A 171 7.31 -4.22 -0.39
CA ILE A 171 7.19 -4.38 1.06
C ILE A 171 5.76 -4.07 1.50
N THR A 172 5.16 -2.98 1.01
CA THR A 172 3.76 -2.62 1.29
C THR A 172 2.81 -3.75 0.93
N ASN A 173 3.02 -4.39 -0.22
CA ASN A 173 2.20 -5.52 -0.65
C ASN A 173 2.32 -6.74 0.30
N VAL A 174 3.53 -7.01 0.80
CA VAL A 174 3.73 -8.04 1.83
C VAL A 174 3.06 -7.67 3.15
N LEU A 175 3.18 -6.42 3.60
CA LEU A 175 2.52 -5.94 4.81
C LEU A 175 1.00 -6.06 4.71
N LEU A 176 0.42 -5.70 3.55
CA LEU A 176 -0.99 -5.90 3.26
C LEU A 176 -1.40 -7.37 3.40
N TYR A 177 -0.64 -8.30 2.80
CA TYR A 177 -0.88 -9.74 2.97
C TYR A 177 -0.88 -10.15 4.45
N LEU A 178 0.13 -9.72 5.20
CA LEU A 178 0.26 -10.09 6.61
C LEU A 178 -0.87 -9.54 7.48
N ILE A 179 -1.28 -8.29 7.25
CA ILE A 179 -2.43 -7.66 7.94
C ILE A 179 -3.72 -8.41 7.60
N LEU A 180 -3.98 -8.68 6.31
CA LEU A 180 -5.21 -9.35 5.88
C LEU A 180 -5.36 -10.77 6.44
N ARG A 181 -4.28 -11.44 6.84
CA ARG A 181 -4.35 -12.78 7.45
C ARG A 181 -4.95 -12.78 8.84
N GLU A 182 -4.92 -11.64 9.53
CA GLU A 182 -5.55 -11.50 10.84
C GLU A 182 -7.08 -11.37 10.73
N PHE A 183 -7.59 -10.99 9.55
CA PHE A 183 -8.99 -10.62 9.34
C PHE A 183 -9.73 -11.54 8.37
N CYS A 184 -9.01 -12.21 7.48
CA CYS A 184 -9.58 -13.02 6.41
C CYS A 184 -8.97 -14.43 6.41
N SER A 185 -9.62 -15.34 5.66
CA SER A 185 -9.02 -16.66 5.42
C SER A 185 -7.69 -16.52 4.69
N ASP A 186 -6.74 -17.42 4.96
CA ASP A 186 -5.43 -17.42 4.30
C ASP A 186 -5.55 -17.44 2.76
N LYS A 187 -6.57 -18.11 2.21
CA LYS A 187 -6.86 -18.09 0.77
C LYS A 187 -7.23 -16.69 0.28
N THR A 188 -8.14 -16.01 0.99
CA THR A 188 -8.61 -14.67 0.67
C THR A 188 -7.45 -13.65 0.77
N SER A 189 -6.67 -13.69 1.85
CA SER A 189 -5.54 -12.77 2.05
C SER A 189 -4.49 -12.91 0.95
N ARG A 190 -4.21 -14.14 0.51
CA ARG A 190 -3.31 -14.40 -0.62
C ARG A 190 -3.85 -13.86 -1.93
N LEU A 191 -5.14 -14.10 -2.21
CA LEU A 191 -5.79 -13.65 -3.45
C LEU A 191 -5.78 -12.12 -3.55
N VAL A 192 -6.16 -11.43 -2.47
CA VAL A 192 -6.23 -9.96 -2.42
C VAL A 192 -4.84 -9.34 -2.55
N ALA A 193 -3.84 -9.84 -1.81
CA ALA A 193 -2.48 -9.32 -1.91
C ALA A 193 -1.85 -9.58 -3.28
N PHE A 194 -2.16 -10.72 -3.90
CA PHE A 194 -1.77 -10.94 -5.30
C PHE A 194 -2.45 -9.96 -6.23
N ALA A 195 -3.76 -9.76 -6.12
CA ALA A 195 -4.49 -8.79 -6.95
C ALA A 195 -3.92 -7.37 -6.79
N TYR A 196 -3.57 -6.97 -5.56
CA TYR A 196 -2.96 -5.68 -5.28
C TYR A 196 -1.56 -5.52 -5.92
N ALA A 197 -0.80 -6.61 -6.07
CA ALA A 197 0.50 -6.61 -6.74
C ALA A 197 0.43 -6.07 -8.19
N PHE A 198 -0.70 -6.35 -8.86
CA PHE A 198 -0.99 -6.01 -10.25
C PHE A 198 -1.99 -4.86 -10.39
N PHE A 199 -2.41 -4.25 -9.28
CA PHE A 199 -3.45 -3.23 -9.31
C PHE A 199 -2.99 -2.02 -10.15
N PRO A 200 -3.71 -1.65 -11.22
CA PRO A 200 -3.21 -0.68 -12.21
C PRO A 200 -2.87 0.68 -11.63
N LEU A 201 -3.66 1.21 -10.69
CA LEU A 201 -3.38 2.52 -10.08
C LEU A 201 -2.08 2.49 -9.28
N ASN A 202 -1.82 1.39 -8.57
CA ASN A 202 -0.57 1.19 -7.86
C ASN A 202 0.59 1.07 -8.86
N LEU A 203 0.41 0.29 -9.92
CA LEU A 203 1.44 0.07 -10.95
C LEU A 203 1.76 1.34 -11.73
N SER A 204 0.78 2.16 -12.08
CA SER A 204 0.95 3.40 -12.86
C SER A 204 1.79 4.46 -12.15
N LEU A 205 1.91 4.36 -10.83
CA LEU A 205 2.73 5.25 -10.00
C LEU A 205 4.15 4.70 -9.75
N SER A 206 4.46 3.47 -10.18
CA SER A 206 5.81 2.91 -10.06
C SER A 206 6.90 3.65 -10.88
N PRO A 207 6.64 4.19 -12.09
CA PRO A 207 7.68 4.83 -12.90
C PRO A 207 7.92 6.31 -12.55
N VAL A 208 7.24 6.83 -11.53
CA VAL A 208 7.40 8.22 -11.08
C VAL A 208 8.00 8.29 -9.68
N TYR A 209 8.84 9.29 -9.45
CA TYR A 209 9.53 9.51 -8.18
C TYR A 209 8.63 10.27 -7.21
N THR A 210 7.77 9.51 -6.52
CA THR A 210 6.75 10.02 -5.61
C THR A 210 7.01 9.65 -4.15
N ASN A 211 6.56 10.51 -3.23
CA ASN A 211 6.61 10.29 -1.78
C ASN A 211 5.58 9.27 -1.26
N GLN A 212 4.60 8.91 -2.09
CA GLN A 212 3.48 8.04 -1.71
C GLN A 212 3.92 6.64 -1.28
N HIS A 213 4.88 6.04 -2.00
CA HIS A 213 5.28 4.64 -1.79
C HIS A 213 6.00 4.43 -0.46
N LEU A 214 6.94 5.33 -0.13
CA LEU A 214 7.65 5.28 1.15
C LEU A 214 6.69 5.58 2.31
N ALA A 215 5.84 6.59 2.18
CA ALA A 215 4.85 6.93 3.21
C ALA A 215 3.90 5.77 3.49
N ALA A 216 3.37 5.13 2.44
CA ALA A 216 2.49 3.98 2.54
C ALA A 216 3.18 2.78 3.19
N MET A 217 4.41 2.45 2.80
CA MET A 217 5.17 1.36 3.42
C MET A 217 5.33 1.57 4.92
N LEU A 218 5.71 2.78 5.34
CA LEU A 218 5.88 3.14 6.76
C LEU A 218 4.54 3.07 7.51
N LEU A 219 3.46 3.56 6.91
CA LEU A 219 2.11 3.51 7.49
C LEU A 219 1.65 2.05 7.71
N PHE A 220 1.79 1.20 6.69
CA PHE A 220 1.44 -0.22 6.77
C PHE A 220 2.32 -0.98 7.77
N ALA A 221 3.59 -0.60 7.93
CA ALA A 221 4.47 -1.19 8.93
C ALA A 221 4.00 -0.87 10.35
N GLY A 222 3.62 0.39 10.61
CA GLY A 222 3.02 0.81 11.89
C GLY A 222 1.74 0.04 12.20
N PHE A 223 0.88 -0.15 11.20
CA PHE A 223 -0.33 -0.95 11.35
C PHE A 223 -0.06 -2.42 11.63
N TYR A 224 0.85 -3.02 10.88
CA TYR A 224 1.22 -4.40 11.08
C TYR A 224 1.70 -4.66 12.52
N ILE A 225 2.48 -3.74 13.10
CA ILE A 225 2.93 -3.85 14.51
C ILE A 225 1.76 -3.84 15.50
N ILE A 226 0.75 -3.00 15.28
CA ILE A 226 -0.41 -2.89 16.16
C ILE A 226 -1.34 -4.11 16.01
N ILE A 227 -1.56 -4.56 14.77
CA ILE A 227 -2.56 -5.58 14.42
C ILE A 227 -2.05 -7.01 14.68
N TYR A 228 -0.85 -7.33 14.18
CA TYR A 228 -0.37 -8.72 14.12
C TYR A 228 0.10 -9.24 15.48
N ILE A 229 0.52 -8.35 16.39
CA ILE A 229 1.17 -8.79 17.62
C ILE A 229 0.15 -8.88 18.76
N GLN A 230 -0.24 -10.13 19.07
CA GLN A 230 -1.28 -10.58 20.02
C GLN A 230 -1.36 -9.89 21.41
N ARG A 231 -0.31 -9.17 21.84
CA ARG A 231 -0.32 -8.37 23.08
C ARG A 231 0.13 -6.95 22.79
N PHE A 232 -0.75 -5.99 22.98
CA PHE A 232 -0.40 -4.58 22.94
C PHE A 232 0.55 -4.27 24.11
N THR A 233 1.72 -3.70 23.83
CA THR A 233 2.70 -3.28 24.85
C THR A 233 3.16 -1.86 24.56
N LEU A 234 3.61 -1.13 25.59
CA LEU A 234 4.10 0.24 25.43
C LEU A 234 5.22 0.33 24.38
N GLY A 235 6.18 -0.60 24.41
CA GLY A 235 7.25 -0.66 23.41
C GLY A 235 6.72 -0.78 21.98
N LYS A 236 5.66 -1.56 21.75
CA LYS A 236 5.06 -1.69 20.40
C LYS A 236 4.31 -0.44 19.99
N ALA A 237 3.61 0.20 20.92
CA ALA A 237 2.97 1.49 20.67
C ALA A 237 4.00 2.54 20.26
N VAL A 238 5.16 2.57 20.93
CA VAL A 238 6.28 3.46 20.58
C VAL A 238 6.82 3.14 19.18
N ILE A 239 7.09 1.87 18.86
CA ILE A 239 7.61 1.49 17.53
C ILE A 239 6.59 1.84 16.43
N ALA A 240 5.31 1.52 16.62
CA ALA A 240 4.27 1.89 15.67
C ALA A 240 4.15 3.42 15.51
N GLY A 241 4.23 4.17 16.61
CA GLY A 241 4.25 5.64 16.61
C GLY A 241 5.44 6.21 15.85
N ILE A 242 6.63 5.60 15.94
CA ILE A 242 7.79 5.97 15.13
C ILE A 242 7.49 5.77 13.64
N PHE A 243 6.94 4.63 13.24
CA PHE A 243 6.57 4.38 11.85
C PHE A 243 5.52 5.38 11.34
N PHE A 244 4.50 5.69 12.14
CA PHE A 244 3.50 6.70 11.78
C PHE A 244 4.09 8.11 11.68
N SER A 245 5.00 8.49 12.59
CA SER A 245 5.69 9.77 12.55
C SER A 245 6.56 9.90 11.30
N LEU A 246 7.35 8.87 10.99
CA LEU A 246 8.17 8.83 9.76
C LEU A 246 7.30 8.86 8.51
N SER A 247 6.17 8.14 8.51
CA SER A 247 5.19 8.22 7.41
C SER A 247 4.68 9.65 7.24
N ASN A 248 4.27 10.31 8.34
CA ASN A 248 3.76 11.68 8.32
C ASN A 248 4.79 12.71 7.86
N MET A 249 6.07 12.50 8.21
CA MET A 249 7.20 13.32 7.76
C MET A 249 7.41 13.21 6.25
N VAL A 250 7.22 12.03 5.66
CA VAL A 250 7.34 11.80 4.22
C VAL A 250 6.13 12.36 3.48
N ARG A 251 4.94 12.18 4.04
CA ARG A 251 3.66 12.64 3.49
C ARG A 251 2.62 12.73 4.61
N PRO A 252 1.93 13.87 4.82
CA PRO A 252 1.09 14.10 6.00
C PRO A 252 -0.29 13.42 5.91
N GLU A 253 -0.32 12.12 5.61
CA GLU A 253 -1.54 11.29 5.55
C GLU A 253 -1.74 10.47 6.83
N ALA A 254 -0.66 10.16 7.56
CA ALA A 254 -0.73 9.37 8.78
C ALA A 254 -1.52 10.07 9.90
N VAL A 255 -1.54 11.41 9.93
CA VAL A 255 -2.33 12.19 10.91
C VAL A 255 -3.83 11.87 10.86
N LEU A 256 -4.40 11.69 9.66
CA LEU A 256 -5.81 11.31 9.50
C LEU A 256 -6.07 9.93 10.10
N MET A 257 -5.09 9.04 9.93
CA MET A 257 -5.18 7.68 10.43
C MET A 257 -5.05 7.59 11.95
N ILE A 258 -4.14 8.38 12.53
CA ILE A 258 -4.02 8.52 13.99
C ILE A 258 -5.31 9.10 14.56
N ALA A 259 -5.89 10.13 13.93
CA ALA A 259 -7.16 10.71 14.36
C ALA A 259 -8.30 9.68 14.35
N ALA A 260 -8.37 8.82 13.32
CA ALA A 260 -9.34 7.73 13.25
C ALA A 260 -9.15 6.71 14.39
N LEU A 261 -7.90 6.31 14.68
CA LEU A 261 -7.58 5.38 15.77
C LEU A 261 -7.92 5.98 17.14
N LEU A 262 -7.63 7.27 17.36
CA LEU A 262 -7.98 7.97 18.59
C LEU A 262 -9.50 8.09 18.76
N GLY A 263 -10.22 8.47 17.71
CA GLY A 263 -11.69 8.53 17.71
C GLY A 263 -12.30 7.18 18.07
N TYR A 264 -11.78 6.10 17.48
CA TYR A 264 -12.18 4.73 17.83
C TYR A 264 -11.89 4.39 19.30
N GLY A 265 -10.71 4.75 19.80
CA GLY A 265 -10.32 4.55 21.19
C GLY A 265 -11.28 5.27 22.17
N VAL A 266 -11.60 6.53 21.91
CA VAL A 266 -12.54 7.33 22.71
C VAL A 266 -13.92 6.67 22.71
N ILE A 267 -14.46 6.31 21.55
CA ILE A 267 -15.75 5.63 21.43
C ILE A 267 -15.77 4.33 22.25
N THR A 268 -14.68 3.55 22.21
CA THR A 268 -14.55 2.29 22.94
C THR A 268 -14.54 2.50 24.46
N VAL A 269 -13.81 3.51 24.95
CA VAL A 269 -13.74 3.85 26.36
C VAL A 269 -15.11 4.32 26.87
N LEU A 270 -15.78 5.21 26.13
CA LEU A 270 -17.12 5.72 26.49
C LEU A 270 -18.15 4.59 26.57
N GLN A 271 -18.08 3.59 25.68
CA GLN A 271 -18.96 2.42 25.72
C GLN A 271 -18.68 1.51 26.93
N ARG A 272 -17.41 1.38 27.35
CA ARG A 272 -16.98 0.57 28.50
C ARG A 272 -17.52 1.11 29.83
N PHE A 273 -17.72 2.43 29.95
CA PHE A 273 -18.36 3.04 31.11
C PHE A 273 -19.87 2.80 31.16
N SER A 274 -20.52 2.36 30.07
CA SER A 274 -21.98 2.30 30.00
C SER A 274 -22.63 1.00 30.48
N LYS A 275 -21.96 -0.17 30.54
CA LYS A 275 -22.57 -1.44 31.02
C LYS A 275 -21.60 -2.48 31.62
N GLU A 276 -21.90 -2.88 32.85
CA GLU A 276 -21.29 -3.91 33.73
C GLU A 276 -21.12 -5.35 33.17
N THR A 277 -21.31 -5.65 31.88
CA THR A 277 -21.52 -7.04 31.43
C THR A 277 -20.65 -7.42 30.24
N LEU A 278 -19.33 -7.48 30.43
CA LEU A 278 -18.33 -7.61 29.37
C LEU A 278 -17.56 -8.94 29.42
N LYS A 279 -18.26 -10.07 29.59
CA LYS A 279 -17.61 -11.39 29.69
C LYS A 279 -17.35 -12.10 28.37
N VAL A 280 -17.83 -11.64 27.22
CA VAL A 280 -17.77 -12.48 26.01
C VAL A 280 -17.59 -11.65 24.74
N LYS A 281 -16.55 -12.00 23.97
CA LYS A 281 -16.33 -11.79 22.53
C LYS A 281 -15.64 -10.50 22.04
N PHE A 282 -14.36 -10.40 22.39
CA PHE A 282 -13.36 -9.69 21.59
C PHE A 282 -12.94 -10.45 20.30
N ARG A 283 -13.55 -11.62 20.03
CA ARG A 283 -13.27 -12.47 18.85
C ARG A 283 -14.05 -12.07 17.59
N GLU A 284 -14.93 -11.07 17.69
CA GLU A 284 -15.82 -10.63 16.60
C GLU A 284 -15.36 -9.32 15.93
N VAL A 285 -14.25 -8.72 16.39
CA VAL A 285 -13.82 -7.36 16.01
C VAL A 285 -13.17 -7.28 14.61
N PHE A 286 -13.05 -8.40 13.88
CA PHE A 286 -12.38 -8.40 12.57
C PHE A 286 -12.95 -9.28 11.45
N LEU A 287 -14.15 -9.83 11.57
CA LEU A 287 -14.77 -10.54 10.44
C LEU A 287 -15.89 -9.69 9.80
N PRO A 288 -15.86 -9.45 8.48
CA PRO A 288 -17.03 -8.95 7.78
C PRO A 288 -18.17 -9.95 7.99
N VAL A 289 -19.33 -9.44 8.38
CA VAL A 289 -20.57 -10.21 8.44
C VAL A 289 -20.84 -10.74 7.02
N GLY A 290 -20.65 -12.06 6.80
CA GLY A 290 -20.92 -12.67 5.50
C GLY A 290 -20.28 -14.03 5.17
N CYS A 291 -19.35 -14.57 5.97
CA CYS A 291 -18.77 -15.90 5.73
C CYS A 291 -18.82 -16.78 6.99
N ALA A 292 -20.00 -17.28 7.33
CA ALA A 292 -20.16 -18.47 8.16
C ALA A 292 -21.40 -19.23 7.66
N ILE A 293 -21.16 -20.36 7.00
CA ILE A 293 -22.06 -21.52 7.06
C ILE A 293 -21.58 -22.35 8.24
#